data_AF-A0A6M3LE37-F1
#
_entry.id   AF-A0A6M3LE37-F1
#
_cell.length_a   1.000
_cell.length_b   1.000
_cell.length_c   1.000
_cell.angle_alpha   90.00
_cell.angle_beta   90.00
_cell.angle_gamma   90.00
#
_symmetry.space_group_name_H-M   'P 1'
#
loop_
_entity.id
_entity.type
_entity.pdbx_description
1 polymer ?
#
loop_
_entity_poly.entity_id
_entity_poly.type
_entity_poly.pdbx_seq_one_letter_code
_entity_poly.pdbx_strand_id
1 'polypeptide(L)' 'MTNKDFSQEDVSFKKACITANCKITTRQASKFQQGKGIAWKVITGRSSWLKKGNPGYEEHATT' A
#
# COMPACT_ATOMS: atom_id res chain seq x y z
N MET A 1 -15.44 -9.03 -5.27
CA MET A 1 -14.60 -8.07 -6.00
C MET A 1 -13.42 -8.81 -6.60
N THR A 2 -13.16 -8.66 -7.91
CA THR A 2 -11.98 -9.31 -8.52
C THR A 2 -10.71 -8.51 -8.22
N ASN A 3 -9.53 -9.10 -8.39
CA ASN A 3 -8.26 -8.37 -8.25
C ASN A 3 -8.12 -7.22 -9.27
N LYS A 4 -8.79 -7.33 -10.42
CA LYS A 4 -8.82 -6.29 -11.45
C LYS A 4 -9.62 -5.08 -10.97
N ASP A 5 -10.83 -5.34 -10.48
CA ASP A 5 -11.71 -4.29 -9.94
C ASP A 5 -11.07 -3.65 -8.70
N PHE A 6 -10.53 -4.45 -7.78
CA PHE A 6 -9.81 -3.93 -6.60
C PHE A 6 -8.66 -3.00 -6.98
N SER A 7 -7.87 -3.37 -8.00
CA SER A 7 -6.76 -2.53 -8.43
C SER A 7 -7.20 -1.17 -9.01
N GLN A 8 -8.46 -1.06 -9.43
CA GLN A 8 -9.05 0.12 -10.03
C GLN A 8 -9.97 0.90 -9.10
N GLU A 9 -10.54 0.29 -8.07
CA GLU A 9 -11.54 0.91 -7.20
C GLU A 9 -10.97 1.24 -5.81
N ASP A 10 -10.03 0.43 -5.30
CA ASP A 10 -9.55 0.59 -3.92
C ASP A 10 -8.55 1.74 -3.80
N VAL A 11 -9.02 2.85 -3.22
CA VAL A 11 -8.25 4.09 -3.04
C VAL A 11 -7.04 3.86 -2.12
N SER A 12 -7.19 3.03 -1.08
CA SER A 12 -6.13 2.72 -0.13
C SER A 12 -4.98 1.98 -0.80
N PHE A 13 -5.28 0.99 -1.64
CA PHE A 13 -4.33 0.26 -2.45
C PHE A 13 -3.63 1.16 -3.47
N LYS A 14 -4.37 2.04 -4.16
CA LYS A 14 -3.77 3.02 -5.09
C LYS A 14 -2.81 3.95 -4.38
N LYS A 15 -3.23 4.57 -3.27
CA LYS A 15 -2.36 5.43 -2.44
C LYS A 15 -1.14 4.66 -1.97
N ALA A 16 -1.33 3.45 -1.45
CA ALA A 16 -0.24 2.59 -1.01
C ALA A 16 0.76 2.25 -2.13
N CYS A 17 0.27 2.02 -3.35
CA CYS A 17 1.14 1.79 -4.51
C CYS A 17 1.92 3.04 -4.91
N ILE A 18 1.29 4.22 -4.87
CA ILE A 18 1.94 5.51 -5.15
C ILE A 18 3.03 5.78 -4.09
N THR A 19 2.70 5.65 -2.80
CA THR A 19 3.66 5.83 -1.70
C THR A 19 4.79 4.81 -1.75
N ALA A 20 4.50 3.57 -2.17
CA ALA A 20 5.50 2.53 -2.38
C ALA A 20 6.27 2.67 -3.70
N ASN A 21 5.95 3.66 -4.53
CA ASN A 21 6.46 3.85 -5.89
C ASN A 21 6.43 2.55 -6.73
N CYS A 22 5.29 1.86 -6.72
CA CYS A 22 5.11 0.60 -7.44
C CYS A 22 3.90 0.63 -8.38
N LYS A 23 3.95 -0.14 -9.47
CA LYS A 23 2.87 -0.21 -10.47
C LYS A 23 1.63 -0.87 -9.89
N ILE A 24 0.48 -0.23 -10.10
CA ILE A 24 -0.86 -0.74 -9.78
C ILE A 24 -1.14 -1.90 -10.75
N THR A 25 -1.04 -3.13 -10.25
CA THR A 25 -1.26 -4.35 -11.03
C THR A 25 -2.11 -5.34 -10.25
N THR A 26 -2.81 -6.24 -10.95
CA THR A 26 -3.64 -7.29 -10.34
C THR A 26 -2.85 -8.19 -9.39
N ARG A 27 -1.57 -8.42 -9.66
CA ARG A 27 -0.67 -9.17 -8.78
C ARG A 27 -0.35 -8.43 -7.49
N GLN A 28 -0.14 -7.11 -7.56
CA GLN A 28 0.06 -6.30 -6.35
C GLN A 28 -1.23 -6.19 -5.54
N ALA A 29 -2.38 -6.08 -6.20
CA ALA A 29 -3.69 -6.15 -5.58
C ALA A 29 -3.89 -7.45 -4.79
N SER A 30 -3.60 -8.59 -5.42
CA SER A 30 -3.68 -9.90 -4.75
C SER A 30 -2.75 -9.99 -3.53
N LYS A 31 -1.50 -9.50 -3.64
CA LYS A 31 -0.58 -9.45 -2.50
C LYS A 31 -1.11 -8.55 -1.39
N PHE A 32 -1.64 -7.39 -1.74
CA PHE A 32 -2.19 -6.42 -0.81
C PHE A 32 -3.36 -7.00 -0.01
N GLN A 33 -4.31 -7.67 -0.70
CA GLN A 33 -5.41 -8.38 -0.05
C GLN A 33 -4.95 -9.53 0.85
N GLN A 34 -3.87 -10.22 0.49
CA GLN A 34 -3.28 -11.28 1.32
C GLN A 34 -2.47 -10.75 2.51
N GLY A 35 -2.43 -9.43 2.73
CA GLY A 35 -1.62 -8.83 3.77
C GLY A 35 -0.11 -8.96 3.52
N LYS A 36 0.29 -8.98 2.25
CA LYS A 36 1.67 -9.15 1.78
C LYS A 36 2.04 -8.07 0.75
N GLY A 37 3.31 -8.02 0.37
CA GLY A 37 3.79 -7.10 -0.67
C GLY A 37 4.14 -5.71 -0.15
N ILE A 38 4.70 -4.88 -1.04
CA ILE A 38 5.29 -3.60 -0.66
C ILE A 38 4.22 -2.57 -0.28
N ALA A 39 3.19 -2.41 -1.11
CA ALA A 39 2.07 -1.51 -0.84
C ALA A 39 1.41 -1.79 0.52
N TRP A 40 1.17 -3.06 0.86
CA TRP A 40 0.59 -3.40 2.16
C TRP A 40 1.51 -3.05 3.33
N LYS A 41 2.80 -3.34 3.21
CA LYS A 41 3.78 -2.99 4.26
C LYS A 41 3.93 -1.47 4.42
N VAL A 42 3.76 -0.70 3.35
CA VAL A 42 3.78 0.77 3.38
C VAL A 42 2.56 1.30 4.14
N ILE A 43 1.35 0.88 3.78
CA ILE A 43 0.13 1.39 4.42
C ILE A 43 -0.03 0.92 5.88
N THR A 44 0.53 -0.25 6.23
CA THR A 44 0.50 -0.77 7.61
C THR A 44 1.68 -0.31 8.46
N GLY A 45 2.59 0.51 7.93
CA GLY A 45 3.78 0.93 8.68
C GLY A 45 4.78 -0.18 8.99
N ARG A 46 4.58 -1.37 8.41
CA ARG A 46 5.37 -2.58 8.67
C ARG A 46 6.65 -2.64 7.82
N SER A 47 6.90 -1.61 7.01
CA SER A 47 8.16 -1.39 6.29
C SER A 47 9.19 -0.75 7.22
N SER A 48 10.05 -1.56 7.82
CA SER A 48 11.22 -1.08 8.59
C SER A 48 12.17 -0.19 7.77
N TRP A 49 12.09 -0.24 6.43
CA TRP A 49 12.86 0.58 5.48
C TRP A 49 12.33 2.01 5.28
N LEU A 50 11.07 2.30 5.62
CA LEU A 50 10.48 3.63 5.40
C LEU A 50 10.80 4.63 6.51
N LYS A 51 11.24 4.17 7.69
CA LYS A 51 11.49 5.01 8.86
C LYS A 51 12.76 5.88 8.78
N LYS A 52 13.61 5.72 7.74
CA LYS A 52 14.91 6.41 7.68
C LYS A 52 15.00 7.62 6.75
N GLY A 53 13.90 8.07 6.12
CA GLY A 53 14.01 9.25 5.26
C GLY A 53 12.76 9.75 4.55
N ASN A 54 11.55 9.39 5.00
CA ASN A 54 10.33 9.90 4.37
C ASN A 54 9.53 10.76 5.37
N PRO A 55 9.59 12.11 5.31
CA PRO A 55 8.95 13.01 6.27
C PRO A 55 7.41 13.06 6.17
N GLY A 56 6.78 12.25 5.31
CA GLY A 56 5.32 12.20 5.13
C GLY A 56 4.61 10.98 5.72
N TYR A 57 5.26 10.21 6.62
CA TYR A 57 4.66 9.02 7.25
C TYR A 57 4.09 9.30 8.65
N GLU A 58 4.37 10.45 9.26
CA GLU A 58 3.69 10.88 10.48
C GLU A 58 2.38 11.56 10.10
N GLU A 59 1.30 10.79 10.03
CA GLU A 59 -0.05 11.15 10.51
C GLU A 59 -1.04 10.07 10.05
N HIS A 60 -2.08 9.84 10.86
CA HIS A 60 -3.12 8.82 10.73
C HIS A 60 -2.80 7.46 11.39
N ALA A 61 -2.32 7.48 12.62
CA ALA A 61 -2.53 6.38 13.57
C ALA A 61 -3.16 6.90 14.88
N THR A 62 -4.31 7.56 14.79
CA THR A 62 -5.26 7.88 15.87
C THR A 62 -6.48 8.49 15.20
N THR A 63 -7.66 7.88 15.21
CA THR A 63 -8.58 7.76 16.37
C THR A 63 -9.55 6.59 16.13
#